data_AF-G8ZYI7-F1
#
_entry.id   AF-G8ZYI7-F1
#
_cell.length_a   1.000
_cell.length_b   1.000
_cell.length_c   1.000
_cell.angle_alpha   90.00
_cell.angle_beta   90.00
_cell.angle_gamma   90.00
#
_symmetry.space_group_name_H-M   'P 1'
#
loop_
_entity.id
_entity.type
_entity.pdbx_description
1 polymer ?
#
loop_
_entity_poly.entity_id
_entity_poly.type
_entity_poly.pdbx_seq_one_letter_code
_entity_poly.pdbx_strand_id
1 'polypeptide(L)'
;MESGCFDMLCEQEQALQENHRRLDAVVKVLSELAEPAKTEPEQIRLLQSLSEEYEELVGSSIDLRYVKYQTRESQIAASNKTRRNADYTKLQNIEGLAEFVTLYEMVSMDYLRYVNLLERLSVDLVKEIEIADPTVTEFVVNKWNPPKGIFEILDELADPATDVVAVRSRLNGYLDRIKMERAKYTIENKHSLQGTLRDLNKEVSNWRKEWDSIENVMFGDGSHSMKKMLQNIDSLKSKLDIEKSAQDTEVEMERSAF
;
A
#
# COMPACT_ATOMS: atom_id res chain seq x y z
N MET A 1 -30.92 -13.15 -57.07
CA MET A 1 -31.13 -12.97 -55.61
C MET A 1 -30.18 -13.92 -54.93
N GLU A 2 -29.23 -13.43 -54.14
CA GLU A 2 -28.41 -14.32 -53.31
C GLU A 2 -29.33 -14.86 -52.22
N SER A 3 -29.78 -16.12 -52.35
CA SER A 3 -30.46 -16.83 -51.28
C SER A 3 -29.51 -16.90 -50.08
N GLY A 4 -30.02 -16.60 -48.90
CA GLY A 4 -29.22 -16.59 -47.68
C GLY A 4 -28.70 -18.00 -47.37
N CYS A 5 -27.64 -18.10 -46.56
CA CYS A 5 -27.19 -19.39 -46.04
C CYS A 5 -28.34 -20.17 -45.34
N PHE A 6 -29.31 -19.45 -44.79
CA PHE A 6 -30.53 -20.01 -44.21
C PHE A 6 -31.46 -20.65 -45.26
N ASP A 7 -31.69 -19.97 -46.39
CA ASP A 7 -32.55 -20.49 -47.45
C ASP A 7 -31.97 -21.79 -48.07
N MET A 8 -30.65 -21.85 -48.24
CA MET A 8 -29.95 -23.06 -48.73
C MET A 8 -30.05 -24.23 -47.73
N LEU A 9 -30.05 -23.95 -46.43
CA LEU A 9 -30.26 -24.98 -45.40
C LEU A 9 -31.69 -25.53 -45.45
N CYS A 10 -32.70 -24.68 -45.69
CA CYS A 10 -34.08 -25.12 -45.88
C CYS A 10 -34.24 -25.99 -47.13
N GLU A 11 -33.58 -25.62 -48.24
CA GLU A 11 -33.55 -26.43 -49.47
C GLU A 11 -32.87 -27.79 -49.23
N GLN A 12 -31.79 -27.81 -48.44
CA GLN A 12 -31.11 -29.05 -48.05
C GLN A 12 -32.01 -29.96 -47.20
N GLU A 13 -32.79 -29.38 -46.29
CA GLU A 13 -33.76 -30.12 -45.47
C GLU A 13 -34.87 -30.74 -46.33
N GLN A 14 -35.39 -29.99 -47.31
CA GLN A 14 -36.39 -30.52 -48.24
C GLN A 14 -35.84 -31.69 -49.07
N ALA A 15 -34.64 -31.54 -49.66
CA ALA A 15 -34.00 -32.61 -50.41
C ALA A 15 -33.72 -33.87 -49.55
N LEU A 16 -33.41 -33.67 -48.27
CA LEU A 16 -33.20 -34.78 -47.32
C LEU A 16 -34.52 -35.52 -47.02
N GLN A 17 -35.62 -34.79 -46.84
CA GLN A 17 -36.94 -35.40 -46.61
C GLN A 17 -37.40 -36.22 -47.82
N GLU A 18 -37.20 -35.71 -49.04
CA GLU A 18 -37.51 -36.43 -50.27
C GLU A 18 -36.65 -37.70 -50.40
N ASN A 19 -35.35 -37.61 -50.12
CA ASN A 19 -34.45 -38.77 -50.14
C ASN A 19 -34.86 -39.84 -49.13
N HIS A 20 -35.24 -39.42 -47.93
CA HIS A 20 -35.68 -40.34 -46.88
C HIS A 20 -36.96 -41.08 -47.27
N ARG A 21 -37.95 -40.39 -47.87
CA ARG A 21 -39.18 -41.02 -48.37
C ARG A 21 -38.91 -42.08 -49.43
N ARG A 22 -37.98 -41.82 -50.36
CA ARG A 22 -37.57 -42.78 -51.39
C ARG A 22 -36.84 -43.99 -50.82
N LEU A 23 -35.96 -43.76 -49.84
CA LEU A 23 -35.28 -44.84 -49.13
C LEU A 23 -36.29 -45.76 -48.43
N ASP A 24 -37.29 -45.18 -47.74
CA ASP A 24 -38.33 -45.95 -47.07
C ASP A 24 -39.18 -46.76 -48.06
N ALA A 25 -39.45 -46.22 -49.26
CA ALA A 25 -40.16 -46.95 -50.32
C ALA A 25 -39.35 -48.17 -50.80
N VAL A 26 -38.05 -47.99 -51.07
CA VAL A 26 -37.13 -49.09 -51.44
C VAL A 26 -37.04 -50.14 -50.33
N VAL A 27 -36.90 -49.72 -49.07
CA VAL A 27 -36.83 -50.65 -47.92
C VAL A 27 -38.14 -51.43 -47.77
N LYS A 28 -39.31 -50.81 -47.98
CA LYS A 28 -40.60 -51.50 -47.99
C LYS A 28 -40.65 -52.57 -49.08
N VAL A 29 -40.30 -52.23 -50.33
CA VAL A 29 -40.27 -53.18 -51.45
C VAL A 29 -39.28 -54.34 -51.17
N LEU A 30 -38.11 -54.05 -50.59
CA LEU A 30 -37.15 -55.08 -50.19
C LEU A 30 -37.66 -55.97 -49.06
N SER A 31 -38.33 -55.39 -48.06
CA SER A 31 -38.92 -56.15 -46.95
C SER A 31 -40.03 -57.07 -47.44
N GLU A 32 -40.85 -56.58 -48.38
CA GLU A 32 -41.85 -57.37 -49.08
C GLU A 32 -41.22 -58.49 -49.90
N LEU A 33 -40.10 -58.25 -50.59
CA LEU A 33 -39.42 -59.28 -51.37
C LEU A 33 -38.80 -60.39 -50.49
N ALA A 34 -38.44 -60.07 -49.23
CA ALA A 34 -37.85 -61.00 -48.28
C ALA A 34 -38.86 -61.94 -47.59
N GLU A 35 -40.17 -61.76 -47.78
CA GLU A 35 -41.20 -62.61 -47.19
C GLU A 35 -41.29 -63.98 -47.91
N PRO A 36 -41.20 -65.11 -47.18
CA PRO A 36 -41.04 -66.46 -47.78
C PRO A 36 -42.33 -67.06 -48.40
N ALA A 37 -43.35 -66.25 -48.73
CA ALA A 37 -44.67 -66.72 -49.13
C ALA A 37 -45.27 -66.00 -50.37
N LYS A 38 -44.44 -65.58 -51.33
CA LYS A 38 -44.90 -64.82 -52.53
C LYS A 38 -44.89 -65.64 -53.81
N THR A 39 -45.88 -65.39 -54.67
CA THR A 39 -46.02 -66.04 -55.98
C THR A 39 -44.98 -65.45 -56.96
N GLU A 40 -44.39 -66.26 -57.83
CA GLU A 40 -43.43 -65.81 -58.87
C GLU A 40 -43.82 -64.52 -59.64
N PRO A 41 -45.08 -64.33 -60.11
CA PRO A 41 -45.48 -63.09 -60.79
C PRO A 41 -45.46 -61.85 -59.87
N GLU A 42 -45.69 -62.02 -58.57
CA GLU A 42 -45.66 -60.92 -57.59
C GLU A 42 -44.23 -60.51 -57.29
N GLN A 43 -43.29 -61.47 -57.25
CA GLN A 43 -41.87 -61.20 -57.10
C GLN A 43 -41.30 -60.44 -58.30
N ILE A 44 -41.67 -60.81 -59.53
CA ILE A 44 -41.22 -60.10 -60.74
C ILE A 44 -41.73 -58.66 -60.74
N ARG A 45 -42.99 -58.43 -60.34
CA ARG A 45 -43.55 -57.07 -60.22
C ARG A 45 -42.84 -56.22 -59.16
N LEU A 46 -42.51 -56.82 -58.01
CA LEU A 46 -41.76 -56.15 -56.95
C LEU A 46 -40.32 -55.84 -57.37
N LEU A 47 -39.68 -56.71 -58.15
CA LEU A 47 -38.35 -56.47 -58.70
C LEU A 47 -38.34 -55.34 -59.75
N GLN A 48 -39.38 -55.23 -60.58
CA GLN A 48 -39.54 -54.12 -61.51
C GLN A 48 -39.76 -52.79 -60.76
N SER A 49 -40.65 -52.78 -59.77
CA SER A 49 -40.89 -51.61 -58.91
C SER A 49 -39.64 -51.21 -58.11
N LEU A 50 -38.84 -52.18 -57.66
CA LEU A 50 -37.56 -51.92 -57.00
C LEU A 50 -36.57 -51.22 -57.93
N SER A 51 -36.52 -51.61 -59.20
CA SER A 51 -35.65 -50.97 -60.19
C SER A 51 -36.02 -49.51 -60.41
N GLU A 52 -37.32 -49.20 -60.51
CA GLU A 52 -37.82 -47.83 -60.70
C GLU A 52 -37.54 -46.96 -59.46
N GLU A 53 -37.86 -47.44 -58.26
CA GLU A 53 -37.61 -46.70 -57.01
C GLU A 53 -36.11 -46.55 -56.71
N TYR A 54 -35.28 -47.50 -57.17
CA TYR A 54 -33.83 -47.39 -57.06
C TYR A 54 -33.26 -46.27 -57.95
N GLU A 55 -33.74 -46.14 -59.19
CA GLU A 55 -33.33 -45.03 -60.07
C GLU A 55 -33.73 -43.67 -59.48
N GLU A 56 -34.94 -43.56 -58.94
CA GLU A 56 -35.41 -42.32 -58.29
C GLU A 56 -34.65 -42.01 -56.99
N LEU A 57 -34.29 -43.02 -56.19
CA LEU A 57 -33.45 -42.85 -55.00
C LEU A 57 -32.04 -42.35 -55.35
N VAL A 58 -31.45 -42.88 -56.43
CA VAL A 58 -30.14 -42.44 -56.91
C VAL A 58 -30.20 -40.99 -57.39
N GLY A 59 -31.25 -40.62 -58.14
CA GLY A 59 -31.49 -39.24 -58.57
C GLY A 59 -31.58 -38.28 -57.38
N SER A 60 -32.42 -38.60 -56.40
CA SER A 60 -32.58 -37.81 -55.16
C SER A 60 -31.27 -37.70 -54.34
N SER A 61 -30.44 -38.74 -54.34
CA SER A 61 -29.14 -38.73 -53.64
C SER A 61 -28.12 -37.80 -54.31
N ILE A 62 -28.17 -37.67 -55.64
CA ILE A 62 -27.33 -36.74 -56.40
C ILE A 62 -27.74 -35.30 -56.06
N ASP A 63 -29.04 -35.01 -56.07
CA ASP A 63 -29.57 -33.68 -55.73
C ASP A 63 -29.22 -33.26 -54.31
N LEU A 64 -29.36 -34.16 -53.32
CA LEU A 64 -28.97 -33.90 -51.94
C LEU A 64 -27.47 -33.55 -51.80
N ARG A 65 -26.60 -34.23 -52.56
CA ARG A 65 -25.15 -33.92 -52.59
C ARG A 65 -24.87 -32.57 -53.22
N TYR A 66 -25.59 -32.22 -54.30
CA TYR A 66 -25.47 -30.92 -54.95
C TYR A 66 -25.83 -29.78 -54.00
N VAL A 67 -26.99 -29.85 -53.34
CA VAL A 67 -27.45 -28.84 -52.39
C VAL A 67 -26.51 -28.71 -51.19
N LYS A 68 -25.90 -29.82 -50.72
CA LYS A 68 -24.88 -29.78 -49.67
C LYS A 68 -23.65 -28.96 -50.06
N TYR A 69 -23.14 -29.12 -51.28
CA TYR A 69 -21.99 -28.33 -51.75
C TYR A 69 -22.35 -26.84 -51.88
N GLN A 70 -23.53 -26.55 -52.41
CA GLN A 70 -24.04 -25.19 -52.55
C GLN A 70 -24.23 -24.49 -51.19
N THR A 71 -24.78 -25.20 -50.20
CA THR A 71 -24.92 -24.73 -48.83
C THR A 71 -23.56 -24.41 -48.20
N ARG A 72 -22.57 -25.30 -48.40
CA ARG A 72 -21.20 -25.08 -47.91
C ARG A 72 -20.55 -23.83 -48.53
N GLU A 73 -20.71 -23.65 -49.84
CA GLU A 73 -20.22 -22.47 -50.56
C GLU A 73 -20.85 -21.19 -50.01
N SER A 74 -22.18 -21.20 -49.79
CA SER A 74 -22.92 -20.06 -49.23
C SER A 74 -22.46 -19.70 -47.81
N GLN A 75 -22.16 -20.71 -46.98
CA GLN A 75 -21.64 -20.51 -45.63
C GLN A 75 -20.26 -19.86 -45.65
N ILE A 76 -19.37 -20.36 -46.52
CA ILE A 76 -18.02 -19.81 -46.68
C ILE A 76 -18.11 -18.35 -47.16
N ALA A 77 -18.94 -18.09 -48.18
CA ALA A 77 -19.16 -16.75 -48.71
C ALA A 77 -19.71 -15.78 -47.64
N ALA A 78 -20.65 -16.22 -46.80
CA ALA A 78 -21.20 -15.41 -45.71
C ALA A 78 -20.16 -15.13 -44.62
N SER A 79 -19.37 -16.13 -44.20
CA SER A 79 -18.35 -15.98 -43.16
C SER A 79 -17.24 -14.97 -43.54
N ASN A 80 -16.91 -14.88 -44.83
CA ASN A 80 -15.93 -13.93 -45.33
C ASN A 80 -16.44 -12.47 -45.32
N LYS A 81 -17.76 -12.25 -45.42
CA LYS A 81 -18.37 -10.91 -45.35
C LYS A 81 -18.30 -10.33 -43.93
N THR A 82 -18.52 -11.15 -42.89
CA THR A 82 -18.49 -10.71 -41.48
C THR A 82 -17.08 -10.35 -40.99
N ARG A 83 -16.03 -10.93 -41.59
CA ARG A 83 -14.63 -10.69 -41.19
C ARG A 83 -14.06 -9.35 -41.67
N ARG A 84 -14.69 -8.68 -42.63
CA ARG A 84 -14.14 -7.48 -43.27
C ARG A 84 -15.11 -6.32 -43.17
N ASN A 85 -15.16 -5.63 -42.03
CA ASN A 85 -15.59 -4.23 -41.86
C ASN A 85 -16.88 -3.73 -42.59
N ALA A 86 -17.67 -4.61 -43.19
CA ALA A 86 -18.67 -4.28 -44.21
C ALA A 86 -19.99 -3.84 -43.59
N ASP A 87 -20.19 -4.15 -42.31
CA ASP A 87 -21.35 -3.70 -41.55
C ASP A 87 -21.08 -2.38 -40.80
N TYR A 88 -19.82 -1.99 -40.61
CA TYR A 88 -19.47 -0.68 -40.03
C TYR A 88 -19.70 0.47 -41.00
N THR A 89 -19.73 0.23 -42.32
CA THR A 89 -20.02 1.25 -43.33
C THR A 89 -21.49 1.67 -43.36
N LYS A 90 -22.38 0.91 -42.69
CA LYS A 90 -23.81 1.23 -42.52
C LYS A 90 -24.11 2.04 -41.27
N LEU A 91 -23.10 2.33 -40.44
CA LEU A 91 -23.26 3.20 -39.29
C LEU A 91 -23.48 4.64 -39.78
N GLN A 92 -24.75 5.01 -39.98
CA GLN A 92 -25.17 6.40 -40.13
C GLN A 92 -25.02 7.08 -38.76
N ASN A 93 -23.93 7.85 -38.60
CA ASN A 93 -23.49 8.66 -37.45
C ASN A 93 -22.12 8.22 -36.90
N ILE A 94 -21.09 8.42 -37.73
CA ILE A 94 -19.67 8.32 -37.34
C ILE A 94 -19.18 9.67 -36.76
N GLU A 95 -19.91 10.77 -36.99
CA GLU A 95 -19.68 12.05 -36.30
C GLU A 95 -19.88 11.85 -34.80
N GLY A 96 -18.80 12.00 -34.03
CA GLY A 96 -18.77 11.81 -32.58
C GLY A 96 -18.17 10.50 -32.09
N LEU A 97 -18.06 9.45 -32.92
CA LEU A 97 -17.39 8.21 -32.48
C LEU A 97 -15.88 8.43 -32.31
N ALA A 98 -15.26 9.17 -33.25
CA ALA A 98 -13.86 9.54 -33.14
C ALA A 98 -13.63 10.43 -31.90
N GLU A 99 -14.48 11.43 -31.68
CA GLU A 99 -14.41 12.31 -30.51
C GLU A 99 -14.59 11.55 -29.20
N PHE A 100 -15.54 10.61 -29.15
CA PHE A 100 -15.76 9.75 -28.00
C PHE A 100 -14.55 8.86 -27.71
N VAL A 101 -13.97 8.23 -28.73
CA VAL A 101 -12.77 7.39 -28.58
C VAL A 101 -11.59 8.24 -28.09
N THR A 102 -11.37 9.43 -28.67
CA THR A 102 -10.33 10.35 -28.21
C THR A 102 -10.57 10.81 -26.78
N LEU A 103 -11.79 11.17 -26.41
CA LEU A 103 -12.14 11.55 -25.04
C LEU A 103 -11.87 10.40 -24.07
N TYR A 104 -12.25 9.18 -24.44
CA TYR A 104 -12.02 7.99 -23.62
C TYR A 104 -10.52 7.72 -23.44
N GLU A 105 -9.73 7.82 -24.50
CA GLU A 105 -8.27 7.68 -24.45
C GLU A 105 -7.64 8.76 -23.55
N MET A 106 -8.08 10.01 -23.67
CA MET A 106 -7.61 11.11 -22.81
C MET A 106 -7.94 10.86 -21.33
N VAL A 107 -9.18 10.50 -21.02
CA VAL A 107 -9.61 10.19 -19.65
C VAL A 107 -8.83 9.00 -19.08
N SER A 108 -8.62 7.97 -19.88
CA SER A 108 -7.83 6.79 -19.48
C SER A 108 -6.39 7.16 -19.16
N MET A 109 -5.76 7.98 -19.99
CA MET A 109 -4.39 8.48 -19.76
C MET A 109 -4.30 9.36 -18.51
N ASP A 110 -5.25 10.27 -18.31
CA ASP A 110 -5.29 11.15 -17.14
C ASP A 110 -5.56 10.37 -15.86
N TYR A 111 -6.41 9.35 -15.90
CA TYR A 111 -6.66 8.44 -14.78
C TYR A 111 -5.39 7.68 -14.39
N LEU A 112 -4.69 7.09 -15.36
CA LEU A 112 -3.42 6.40 -15.10
C LEU A 112 -2.37 7.35 -14.54
N ARG A 113 -2.32 8.59 -15.03
CA ARG A 113 -1.42 9.62 -14.50
C ARG A 113 -1.77 9.97 -13.05
N TYR A 114 -3.05 10.14 -12.74
CA TYR A 114 -3.52 10.46 -11.39
C TYR A 114 -3.17 9.35 -10.38
N VAL A 115 -3.45 8.09 -10.71
CA VAL A 115 -3.10 6.95 -9.84
C VAL A 115 -1.59 6.86 -9.63
N ASN A 116 -0.79 7.04 -10.68
CA ASN A 116 0.67 7.05 -10.55
C ASN A 116 1.18 8.22 -9.68
N LEU A 117 0.49 9.36 -9.69
CA LEU A 117 0.84 10.53 -8.89
C LEU A 117 0.61 10.29 -7.39
N LEU A 118 -0.42 9.52 -7.03
CA LEU A 118 -0.79 9.25 -5.65
C LEU A 118 0.12 8.25 -4.93
N GLU A 119 0.63 7.23 -5.63
CA GLU A 119 1.42 6.17 -4.99
C GLU A 119 2.91 6.24 -5.34
N ARG A 120 3.23 6.30 -6.63
CA ARG A 120 4.61 6.12 -7.11
C ARG A 120 5.39 7.43 -7.14
N LEU A 121 4.73 8.51 -7.50
CA LEU A 121 5.31 9.85 -7.60
C LEU A 121 4.90 10.75 -6.44
N SER A 122 4.27 10.18 -5.40
CA SER A 122 3.94 10.94 -4.19
C SER A 122 5.20 11.41 -3.49
N VAL A 123 5.19 12.66 -3.06
CA VAL A 123 6.25 13.25 -2.25
C VAL A 123 5.72 13.39 -0.83
N ASP A 124 6.36 12.68 0.10
CA ASP A 124 6.04 12.76 1.53
C ASP A 124 6.80 13.91 2.21
N LEU A 125 6.37 14.26 3.42
CA LEU A 125 7.05 15.23 4.26
C LEU A 125 8.38 14.67 4.80
N VAL A 126 9.30 15.58 5.11
CA VAL A 126 10.52 15.22 5.85
C VAL A 126 10.14 14.82 7.28
N LYS A 127 10.53 13.61 7.67
CA LYS A 127 10.21 13.02 8.98
C LYS A 127 11.25 13.45 10.02
N GLU A 128 11.11 14.68 10.53
CA GLU A 128 11.84 15.15 11.72
C GLU A 128 11.16 14.54 12.97
N ILE A 129 11.87 13.69 13.69
CA ILE A 129 11.33 12.93 14.84
C ILE A 129 11.89 13.50 16.13
N GLU A 130 11.01 14.09 16.94
CA GLU A 130 11.30 14.53 18.31
C GLU A 130 10.27 13.89 19.25
N ILE A 131 10.73 13.18 20.28
CA ILE A 131 9.87 12.48 21.23
C ILE A 131 10.02 13.13 22.60
N ALA A 132 8.91 13.59 23.16
CA ALA A 132 8.89 14.19 24.49
C ALA A 132 8.88 13.16 25.63
N ASP A 133 8.43 11.93 25.34
CA ASP A 133 8.31 10.86 26.34
C ASP A 133 9.68 10.18 26.58
N PRO A 134 10.24 10.27 27.80
CA PRO A 134 11.54 9.68 28.11
C PRO A 134 11.52 8.14 28.18
N THR A 135 10.34 7.50 28.17
CA THR A 135 10.20 6.04 28.28
C THR A 135 10.36 5.32 26.94
N VAL A 136 10.27 6.05 25.82
CA VAL A 136 10.36 5.48 24.47
C VAL A 136 11.82 5.40 24.05
N THR A 137 12.39 4.20 24.04
CA THR A 137 13.78 3.93 23.65
C THR A 137 13.95 3.55 22.18
N GLU A 138 12.89 3.04 21.54
CA GLU A 138 12.88 2.65 20.13
C GLU A 138 11.71 3.29 19.39
N PHE A 139 11.97 3.86 18.22
CA PHE A 139 10.95 4.53 17.41
C PHE A 139 10.71 3.81 16.09
N VAL A 140 9.45 3.52 15.80
CA VAL A 140 9.02 3.00 14.51
C VAL A 140 8.77 4.18 13.57
N VAL A 141 9.69 4.43 12.64
CA VAL A 141 9.68 5.56 11.69
C VAL A 141 8.35 5.69 10.92
N ASN A 142 7.69 4.57 10.64
CA ASN A 142 6.42 4.54 9.90
C ASN A 142 5.19 4.99 10.70
N LYS A 143 5.29 5.16 12.02
CA LYS A 143 4.21 5.67 12.88
C LYS A 143 4.31 7.18 13.13
N TRP A 144 5.21 7.86 12.42
CA TRP A 144 5.34 9.31 12.51
C TRP A 144 4.14 9.99 11.86
N ASN A 145 3.53 10.92 12.58
CA ASN A 145 2.44 11.75 12.09
C ASN A 145 2.89 13.22 12.10
N PRO A 146 2.49 14.02 11.09
CA PRO A 146 2.80 15.43 11.06
C PRO A 146 2.11 16.18 12.23
N PRO A 147 2.67 17.31 12.68
CA PRO A 147 2.02 18.17 13.66
C PRO A 147 0.61 18.59 13.20
N LYS A 148 -0.36 18.64 14.13
CA LYS A 148 -1.77 18.96 13.82
C LYS A 148 -1.92 20.25 12.99
N GLY A 149 -1.14 21.29 13.33
CA GLY A 149 -1.21 22.58 12.64
C GLY A 149 -0.81 22.56 11.16
N ILE A 150 0.12 21.67 10.74
CA ILE A 150 0.43 21.54 9.31
C ILE A 150 -0.53 20.56 8.62
N PHE A 151 -0.98 19.54 9.34
CA PHE A 151 -1.96 18.58 8.81
C PHE A 151 -3.26 19.28 8.42
N GLU A 152 -3.81 20.15 9.27
CA GLU A 152 -5.03 20.93 8.98
C GLU A 152 -4.88 21.80 7.71
N ILE A 153 -3.72 22.45 7.53
CA ILE A 153 -3.46 23.28 6.33
C ILE A 153 -3.34 22.41 5.07
N LEU A 154 -2.78 21.21 5.18
CA LEU A 154 -2.65 20.29 4.06
C LEU A 154 -3.97 19.59 3.72
N ASP A 155 -4.81 19.32 4.70
CA ASP A 155 -6.14 18.71 4.52
C ASP A 155 -7.09 19.67 3.77
N GLU A 156 -6.95 20.99 4.00
CA GLU A 156 -7.66 22.02 3.22
C GLU A 156 -7.34 21.99 1.72
N LEU A 157 -6.20 21.42 1.32
CA LEU A 157 -5.81 21.25 -0.09
C LEU A 157 -6.55 20.09 -0.77
N ALA A 158 -7.15 19.18 0.01
CA ALA A 158 -7.96 18.10 -0.53
C ALA A 158 -9.38 18.57 -0.92
N ASP A 159 -9.81 19.73 -0.43
CA ASP A 159 -11.13 20.29 -0.76
C ASP A 159 -11.10 21.00 -2.14
N PRO A 160 -11.93 20.58 -3.10
CA PRO A 160 -11.99 21.18 -4.43
C PRO A 160 -12.46 22.64 -4.46
N ALA A 161 -13.10 23.15 -3.40
CA ALA A 161 -13.58 24.52 -3.32
C ALA A 161 -12.51 25.53 -2.86
N THR A 162 -11.35 25.05 -2.40
CA THR A 162 -10.34 25.89 -1.74
C THR A 162 -9.40 26.55 -2.74
N ASP A 163 -9.12 27.85 -2.55
CA ASP A 163 -8.10 28.57 -3.31
C ASP A 163 -6.68 28.14 -2.87
N VAL A 164 -5.96 27.50 -3.79
CA VAL A 164 -4.58 27.04 -3.61
C VAL A 164 -3.64 28.19 -3.21
N VAL A 165 -3.89 29.42 -3.67
CA VAL A 165 -3.04 30.57 -3.35
C VAL A 165 -3.21 30.97 -1.88
N ALA A 166 -4.43 30.96 -1.37
CA ALA A 166 -4.73 31.25 0.03
C ALA A 166 -4.09 30.21 0.97
N VAL A 167 -4.21 28.92 0.65
CA VAL A 167 -3.59 27.82 1.42
C VAL A 167 -2.07 27.97 1.43
N ARG A 168 -1.46 28.29 0.28
CA ARG A 168 -0.01 28.52 0.19
C ARG A 168 0.45 29.69 1.05
N SER A 169 -0.31 30.77 1.10
CA SER A 169 -0.03 31.91 1.97
C SER A 169 -0.08 31.51 3.45
N ARG A 170 -1.10 30.75 3.84
CA ARG A 170 -1.26 30.22 5.20
C ARG A 170 -0.12 29.28 5.59
N LEU A 171 0.30 28.41 4.67
CA LEU A 171 1.45 27.52 4.87
C LEU A 171 2.75 28.32 5.07
N ASN A 172 3.00 29.35 4.27
CA ASN A 172 4.17 30.21 4.43
C ASN A 172 4.16 30.93 5.78
N GLY A 173 3.01 31.48 6.19
CA GLY A 173 2.85 32.11 7.50
C GLY A 173 3.10 31.13 8.66
N TYR A 174 2.64 29.88 8.52
CA TYR A 174 2.90 28.81 9.48
C TYR A 174 4.40 28.48 9.59
N LEU A 175 5.09 28.34 8.44
CA LEU A 175 6.52 28.06 8.41
C LEU A 175 7.34 29.20 9.02
N ASP A 176 6.99 30.45 8.75
CA ASP A 176 7.68 31.61 9.29
C ASP A 176 7.47 31.75 10.80
N ARG A 177 6.27 31.42 11.30
CA ARG A 177 6.01 31.33 12.75
C ARG A 177 6.90 30.29 13.41
N ILE A 178 7.03 29.07 12.84
CA ILE A 178 7.92 28.04 13.39
C ILE A 178 9.37 28.52 13.43
N LYS A 179 9.85 29.16 12.35
CA LYS A 179 11.23 29.71 12.33
C LYS A 179 11.44 30.73 13.43
N MET A 180 10.49 31.65 13.62
CA MET A 180 10.57 32.67 14.68
C MET A 180 10.53 32.06 16.08
N GLU A 181 9.66 31.09 16.33
CA GLU A 181 9.57 30.39 17.62
C GLU A 181 10.85 29.61 17.93
N ARG A 182 11.35 28.80 16.99
CA ARG A 182 12.62 28.06 17.14
C ARG A 182 13.78 29.03 17.40
N ALA A 183 13.87 30.13 16.66
CA ALA A 183 14.91 31.14 16.86
C ALA A 183 14.82 31.79 18.25
N LYS A 184 13.60 32.17 18.69
CA LYS A 184 13.36 32.76 20.01
C LYS A 184 13.85 31.83 21.13
N TYR A 185 13.40 30.58 21.13
CA TYR A 185 13.79 29.61 22.17
C TYR A 185 15.28 29.27 22.13
N THR A 186 15.88 29.21 20.93
CA THR A 186 17.32 28.96 20.78
C THR A 186 18.15 30.10 21.39
N ILE A 187 17.78 31.35 21.12
CA ILE A 187 18.44 32.54 21.66
C ILE A 187 18.28 32.61 23.17
N GLU A 188 17.07 32.39 23.67
CA GLU A 188 16.78 32.40 25.11
C GLU A 188 17.57 31.31 25.85
N ASN A 189 17.59 30.09 25.33
CA ASN A 189 18.34 28.99 25.93
C ASN A 189 19.86 29.28 25.95
N LYS A 190 20.41 29.75 24.82
CA LYS A 190 21.84 30.03 24.71
C LYS A 190 22.32 31.23 25.53
N HIS A 191 21.53 32.30 25.60
CA HIS A 191 22.00 33.55 26.20
C HIS A 191 21.49 33.77 27.63
N SER A 192 20.26 33.34 27.93
CA SER A 192 19.66 33.51 29.26
C SER A 192 19.93 32.29 30.15
N LEU A 193 19.52 31.09 29.72
CA LEU A 193 19.63 29.88 30.54
C LEU A 193 21.08 29.43 30.69
N GLN A 194 21.89 29.46 29.63
CA GLN A 194 23.31 29.10 29.76
C GLN A 194 24.09 30.09 30.64
N GLY A 195 23.72 31.37 30.62
CA GLY A 195 24.32 32.40 31.48
C GLY A 195 24.01 32.14 32.95
N THR A 196 22.72 32.00 33.27
CA THR A 196 22.25 31.69 34.63
C THR A 196 22.81 30.37 35.15
N LEU A 197 22.87 29.33 34.33
CA LEU A 197 23.49 28.05 34.71
C LEU A 197 24.98 28.20 35.03
N ARG A 198 25.71 29.02 34.27
CA ARG A 198 27.14 29.26 34.52
C ARG A 198 27.36 29.97 35.84
N ASP A 199 26.54 30.97 36.16
CA ASP A 199 26.66 31.72 37.39
C ASP A 199 26.24 30.87 38.59
N LEU A 200 25.16 30.10 38.47
CA LEU A 200 24.77 29.11 39.48
C LEU A 200 25.88 28.08 39.73
N ASN A 201 26.54 27.58 38.68
CA ASN A 201 27.63 26.63 38.84
C ASN A 201 28.86 27.24 39.55
N LYS A 202 29.13 28.53 39.36
CA LYS A 202 30.16 29.24 40.14
C LYS A 202 29.76 29.36 41.60
N GLU A 203 28.52 29.73 41.89
CA GLU A 203 28.00 29.82 43.26
C GLU A 203 28.06 28.47 43.97
N VAL A 204 27.58 27.40 43.33
CA VAL A 204 27.68 26.03 43.87
C VAL A 204 29.14 25.63 44.10
N SER A 205 30.06 25.99 43.19
CA SER A 205 31.49 25.73 43.39
C SER A 205 32.07 26.52 44.56
N ASN A 206 31.64 27.76 44.77
CA ASN A 206 32.04 28.58 45.91
C ASN A 206 31.50 28.00 47.21
N TRP A 207 30.22 27.64 47.27
CA TRP A 207 29.61 26.97 48.42
C TRP A 207 30.31 25.66 48.75
N ARG A 208 30.71 24.89 47.73
CA ARG A 208 31.51 23.69 47.93
C ARG A 208 32.86 24.00 48.58
N LYS A 209 33.58 25.03 48.12
CA LYS A 209 34.86 25.44 48.72
C LYS A 209 34.69 25.96 50.15
N GLU A 210 33.63 26.72 50.42
CA GLU A 210 33.31 27.19 51.76
C GLU A 210 32.97 26.02 52.69
N TRP A 211 32.19 25.05 52.21
CA TRP A 211 31.91 23.82 52.92
C TRP A 211 33.19 23.03 53.22
N ASP A 212 34.04 22.79 52.22
CA ASP A 212 35.33 22.12 52.38
C ASP A 212 36.26 22.89 53.36
N SER A 213 36.18 24.22 53.38
CA SER A 213 36.93 25.07 54.32
C SER A 213 36.42 24.89 55.75
N ILE A 214 35.10 24.92 55.96
CA ILE A 214 34.48 24.67 57.26
C ILE A 214 34.81 23.25 57.75
N GLU A 215 34.71 22.26 56.87
CA GLU A 215 35.08 20.87 57.15
C GLU A 215 36.55 20.77 57.59
N ASN A 216 37.47 21.45 56.90
CA ASN A 216 38.88 21.49 57.28
C ASN A 216 39.13 22.18 58.63
N VAL A 217 38.37 23.21 58.98
CA VAL A 217 38.47 23.89 60.29
C VAL A 217 37.90 23.03 61.42
N MET A 218 36.80 22.32 61.18
CA MET A 218 36.14 21.49 62.20
C MET A 218 36.82 20.13 62.38
N PHE A 219 37.19 19.48 61.28
CA PHE A 219 37.59 18.07 61.24
C PHE A 219 38.94 17.79 60.58
N GLY A 220 39.55 18.78 59.93
CA GLY A 220 40.86 18.62 59.28
C GLY A 220 42.02 18.46 60.28
N ASP A 221 43.21 18.14 59.79
CA ASP A 221 44.44 18.00 60.62
C ASP A 221 45.30 19.28 60.68
N GLY A 222 44.75 20.42 60.25
CA GLY A 222 45.41 21.72 60.25
C GLY A 222 45.76 22.24 61.66
N SER A 223 46.72 23.17 61.76
CA SER A 223 47.16 23.78 63.03
C SER A 223 46.04 24.51 63.79
N HIS A 224 45.03 25.01 63.07
CA HIS A 224 43.88 25.73 63.61
C HIS A 224 42.60 24.86 63.65
N SER A 225 42.72 23.57 63.39
CA SER A 225 41.59 22.64 63.49
C SER A 225 41.08 22.54 64.93
N MET A 226 39.76 22.51 65.09
CA MET A 226 39.13 22.32 66.39
C MET A 226 39.55 20.99 67.04
N LYS A 227 39.73 19.93 66.24
CA LYS A 227 40.23 18.63 66.70
C LYS A 227 41.63 18.73 67.31
N LYS A 228 42.53 19.49 66.69
CA LYS A 228 43.92 19.69 67.17
C LYS A 228 43.98 20.66 68.34
N MET A 229 43.11 21.67 68.35
CA MET A 229 42.94 22.58 69.49
C MET A 229 42.45 21.83 70.74
N LEU A 230 41.48 20.92 70.59
CA LEU A 230 41.02 20.03 71.64
C LEU A 230 42.14 19.10 72.13
N GLN A 231 42.90 18.47 71.22
CA GLN A 231 44.07 17.66 71.58
C GLN A 231 45.14 18.47 72.34
N ASN A 232 45.39 19.72 71.94
CA ASN A 232 46.33 20.58 72.64
C ASN A 232 45.82 20.96 74.05
N ILE A 233 44.53 21.24 74.20
CA ILE A 233 43.91 21.48 75.51
C ILE A 233 44.04 20.24 76.40
N ASP A 234 43.79 19.05 75.86
CA ASP A 234 43.97 17.79 76.59
C ASP A 234 45.43 17.57 76.99
N SER A 235 46.38 17.92 76.11
CA SER A 235 47.82 17.86 76.41
C SER A 235 48.26 18.87 77.49
N LEU A 236 47.64 20.05 77.52
CA LEU A 236 47.89 21.08 78.53
C LEU A 236 47.29 20.67 79.87
N LYS A 237 46.10 20.06 79.89
CA LYS A 237 45.53 19.45 81.10
C LYS A 237 46.44 18.36 81.64
N SER A 238 46.91 17.44 80.80
CA SER A 238 47.83 16.39 81.24
C SER A 238 49.14 16.96 81.78
N LYS A 239 49.68 18.03 81.17
CA LYS A 239 50.88 18.70 81.70
C LYS A 239 50.62 19.41 83.03
N LEU A 240 49.46 20.04 83.19
CA LEU A 240 49.05 20.67 84.44
C LEU A 240 48.90 19.63 85.56
N ASP A 241 48.33 18.46 85.25
CA ASP A 241 48.21 17.36 86.21
C ASP A 241 49.59 16.77 86.58
N ILE A 242 50.53 16.71 85.62
CA ILE A 242 51.91 16.28 85.87
C ILE A 242 52.68 17.31 86.71
N GLU A 243 52.58 18.61 86.40
CA GLU A 243 53.21 19.68 87.17
C GLU A 243 52.66 19.75 88.60
N LYS A 244 51.36 19.52 88.79
CA LYS A 244 50.77 19.35 90.13
C LYS A 244 51.41 18.19 90.88
N SER A 245 51.57 17.03 90.22
CA SER A 245 52.21 15.87 90.84
C SER A 245 53.71 16.08 91.12
N ALA A 246 54.40 16.88 90.30
CA ALA A 246 55.81 17.23 90.45
C ALA A 246 56.03 18.24 91.60
N GLN A 247 55.12 19.20 91.76
CA GLN A 247 55.10 20.10 92.93
C GLN A 247 54.78 19.33 94.22
N ASP A 248 53.88 18.34 94.17
CA ASP A 248 53.61 17.49 95.32
C ASP A 248 54.82 16.58 95.67
N THR A 249 55.64 16.18 94.69
CA THR A 249 56.88 15.40 94.95
C THR A 249 58.07 16.25 95.38
N GLU A 250 58.20 17.51 94.93
CA GLU A 250 59.20 18.45 95.49
C GLU A 250 58.90 18.82 96.94
N VAL A 251 57.61 18.98 97.30
CA VAL A 251 57.20 19.23 98.69
C VAL A 251 57.41 17.98 99.58
N GLU A 252 57.32 16.76 99.03
CA GLU A 252 57.70 15.54 99.75
C GLU A 252 59.22 15.35 99.88
N MET A 253 60.02 15.76 98.89
CA MET A 253 61.49 15.71 99.00
C MET A 253 62.04 16.76 99.98
N GLU A 254 61.46 17.97 100.03
CA GLU A 254 61.85 18.95 101.06
C GLU A 254 61.41 18.54 102.47
N ARG A 255 60.31 17.81 102.62
CA ARG A 255 59.91 17.22 103.92
C ARG A 255 60.73 16.00 104.34
N SER A 256 61.41 15.34 103.41
CA SER A 256 62.30 14.20 103.68
C SER A 256 63.75 14.60 103.98
N ALA A 257 64.07 15.89 103.85
CA ALA A 257 65.39 16.47 104.12
C ALA A 257 65.47 17.24 105.46
N PHE A 258 64.43 17.14 106.31
CA PHE A 258 64.41 17.63 107.69
C PHE A 258 64.27 16.49 108.69
#